data_AF-A0A8C9FQS1-F1
#
_entry.id   AF-A0A8C9FQS1-F1
#
_cell.length_a   1.000
_cell.length_b   1.000
_cell.length_c   1.000
_cell.angle_alpha   90.00
_cell.angle_beta   90.00
_cell.angle_gamma   90.00
#
_symmetry.space_group_name_H-M   'P 1'
#
loop_
_entity.id
_entity.type
_entity.pdbx_description
1 polymer ?
#
loop_
_entity_poly.entity_id
_entity_poly.type
_entity_poly.pdbx_seq_one_letter_code
_entity_poly.pdbx_strand_id
1 'polypeptide(L)'
;CSKPISSPLIVQVGHAETLQPLLALMGFFKDAEPLQANNYIRQAHRKFRSGRIVPYAANLVFVLYHCDQAKTSKEEYQVQMLLNEKLMLFHHSNETISTYTDLKSYYKDILQNCHFEEECELPKFNGTVTDEL
;
A
#
# COMPACT_ATOMS: atom_id res chain seq x y z
N CYS A 1 0.50 26.49 -20.18
CA CYS A 1 -0.71 26.64 -19.35
C CYS A 1 -1.02 25.31 -18.67
N SER A 2 -0.67 25.18 -17.39
CA SER A 2 -0.91 23.98 -16.59
C SER A 2 -2.42 23.79 -16.37
N LYS A 3 -2.92 22.57 -16.59
CA LYS A 3 -4.31 22.23 -16.20
C LYS A 3 -4.35 22.17 -14.66
N PRO A 4 -5.27 22.86 -13.99
CA PRO A 4 -5.33 22.85 -12.54
C PRO A 4 -5.64 21.44 -12.05
N ILE A 5 -4.84 20.96 -11.08
CA ILE A 5 -5.19 19.77 -10.30
C ILE A 5 -6.48 20.11 -9.54
N SER A 6 -7.58 19.43 -9.85
CA SER A 6 -8.92 19.74 -9.33
C SER A 6 -9.04 19.64 -7.80
N SER A 7 -8.12 18.94 -7.14
CA SER A 7 -8.07 18.79 -5.68
C SER A 7 -6.61 18.69 -5.23
N PRO A 8 -6.04 19.75 -4.64
CA PRO A 8 -4.63 19.78 -4.23
C PRO A 8 -4.33 18.86 -3.03
N LEU A 9 -5.37 18.32 -2.38
CA LEU A 9 -5.26 17.45 -1.22
C LEU A 9 -6.42 16.45 -1.20
N ILE A 10 -6.10 15.18 -0.95
CA ILE A 10 -7.06 14.10 -0.70
C ILE A 10 -6.71 13.48 0.66
N VAL A 11 -7.68 13.44 1.57
CA VAL A 11 -7.52 12.82 2.89
C VAL A 11 -8.54 11.70 3.03
N GLN A 12 -8.06 10.50 3.36
CA GLN A 12 -8.88 9.34 3.66
C GLN A 12 -8.59 8.88 5.09
N VAL A 13 -9.64 8.67 5.86
CA VAL A 13 -9.55 8.15 7.23
C VAL A 13 -10.13 6.75 7.23
N GLY A 14 -9.39 5.81 7.81
CA GLY A 14 -9.75 4.42 7.86
C GLY A 14 -9.20 3.75 9.10
N HIS A 15 -9.23 2.43 9.08
CA HIS A 15 -8.81 1.58 10.20
C HIS A 15 -7.40 1.03 9.97
N ALA A 16 -6.75 0.58 11.05
CA ALA A 16 -5.46 -0.11 10.96
C ALA A 16 -5.56 -1.34 10.04
N GLU A 17 -6.71 -2.00 10.10
CA GLU A 17 -7.13 -3.15 9.30
C GLU A 17 -7.31 -2.83 7.80
N THR A 18 -7.33 -1.55 7.41
CA THR A 18 -7.32 -1.13 5.99
C THR A 18 -5.93 -0.69 5.53
N LEU A 19 -5.17 0.00 6.39
CA LEU A 19 -3.83 0.48 6.06
C LEU A 19 -2.81 -0.66 6.01
N GLN A 20 -2.93 -1.63 6.94
CA GLN A 20 -1.98 -2.74 7.02
C GLN A 20 -2.05 -3.67 5.79
N PRO A 21 -3.23 -4.09 5.29
CA PRO A 21 -3.31 -4.84 4.03
C PRO A 21 -2.82 -4.05 2.82
N LEU A 22 -3.06 -2.73 2.76
CA LEU A 22 -2.53 -1.90 1.68
C LEU A 22 -0.99 -1.93 1.65
N LEU A 23 -0.34 -1.73 2.80
CA LEU A 23 1.13 -1.80 2.89
C LEU A 23 1.66 -3.20 2.54
N ALA A 24 0.95 -4.26 2.93
CA ALA A 24 1.29 -5.63 2.58
C ALA A 24 1.16 -5.88 1.07
N LEU A 25 0.08 -5.40 0.44
CA LEU A 25 -0.15 -5.47 -1.00
C LEU A 25 0.94 -4.72 -1.78
N MET A 26 1.38 -3.58 -1.25
CA MET A 26 2.48 -2.79 -1.81
C MET A 26 3.87 -3.45 -1.63
N GLY A 27 3.95 -4.57 -0.91
CA GLY A 27 5.17 -5.35 -0.70
C GLY A 27 5.99 -4.96 0.54
N PHE A 28 5.51 -3.99 1.34
CA PHE A 28 6.23 -3.52 2.51
C PHE A 28 6.18 -4.50 3.68
N PHE A 29 7.23 -4.45 4.52
CA PHE A 29 7.37 -5.25 5.74
C PHE A 29 7.30 -6.77 5.53
N LYS A 30 7.52 -7.25 4.30
CA LYS A 30 7.58 -8.68 4.01
C LYS A 30 8.81 -9.32 4.65
N ASP A 31 8.56 -10.29 5.52
CA ASP A 31 9.58 -11.13 6.12
C ASP A 31 10.10 -12.20 5.15
N ALA A 32 11.32 -12.71 5.42
CA ALA A 32 11.94 -13.73 4.58
C ALA A 32 11.26 -15.10 4.71
N GLU A 33 10.79 -15.43 5.92
CA GLU A 33 9.99 -16.62 6.20
C GLU A 33 8.57 -16.20 6.59
N PRO A 34 7.51 -16.94 6.21
CA PRO A 34 6.15 -16.66 6.66
C PRO A 34 6.06 -16.62 8.20
N LEU A 35 5.24 -15.71 8.73
CA LEU A 35 4.98 -15.67 10.17
C LEU A 35 4.12 -16.87 10.57
N GLN A 36 4.68 -17.79 11.37
CA GLN A 36 3.98 -18.96 11.88
C GLN A 36 4.05 -19.00 13.41
N ALA A 37 3.06 -19.64 14.05
CA ALA A 37 3.07 -19.78 15.50
C ALA A 37 4.32 -20.56 15.99
N ASN A 38 4.75 -21.56 15.22
CA ASN A 38 5.87 -22.44 15.58
C ASN A 38 7.27 -21.83 15.36
N ASN A 39 7.41 -20.74 14.60
CA ASN A 39 8.70 -20.12 14.29
C ASN A 39 8.93 -18.79 15.03
N TYR A 40 8.06 -18.47 16.00
CA TYR A 40 8.11 -17.24 16.79
C TYR A 40 9.51 -16.91 17.35
N ILE A 41 10.20 -17.90 17.93
CA ILE A 41 11.53 -17.72 18.54
C ILE A 41 12.56 -17.28 17.49
N ARG A 42 12.52 -17.89 16.29
CA ARG A 42 13.44 -17.57 15.19
C ARG A 42 13.10 -16.22 14.54
N GLN A 43 11.89 -15.71 14.74
CA GLN A 43 11.39 -14.46 14.17
C GLN A 43 11.36 -13.28 15.15
N ALA A 44 12.24 -13.31 16.16
CA ALA A 44 12.42 -12.20 17.10
C ALA A 44 12.73 -10.86 16.39
N HIS A 45 13.35 -10.89 15.20
CA HIS A 45 13.71 -9.73 14.39
C HIS A 45 12.81 -9.52 13.16
N ARG A 46 11.59 -10.07 13.15
CA ARG A 46 10.63 -9.87 12.05
C ARG A 46 10.41 -8.39 11.73
N LYS A 47 10.23 -8.09 10.44
CA LYS A 47 9.91 -6.78 9.89
C LYS A 47 8.44 -6.45 10.13
N PHE A 48 7.55 -7.43 9.99
CA PHE A 48 6.13 -7.23 10.19
C PHE A 48 5.78 -7.12 11.68
N ARG A 49 5.58 -5.88 12.13
CA ARG A 49 5.20 -5.53 13.50
C ARG A 49 4.11 -4.47 13.47
N SER A 50 2.85 -4.88 13.59
CA SER A 50 1.68 -4.00 13.53
C SER A 50 1.83 -2.75 14.40
N GLY A 51 2.26 -2.88 15.66
CA GLY A 51 2.47 -1.74 16.56
C GLY A 51 3.54 -0.72 16.14
N ARG A 52 4.39 -1.04 15.14
CA ARG A 52 5.33 -0.08 14.50
C ARG A 52 4.88 0.40 13.13
N ILE A 53 4.04 -0.39 12.44
CA ILE A 53 3.56 -0.11 11.09
C ILE A 53 2.31 0.76 11.16
N VAL A 54 1.33 0.32 11.96
CA VAL A 54 0.02 0.94 12.16
C VAL A 54 -0.25 1.21 13.66
N PRO A 55 0.56 2.06 14.33
CA PRO A 55 0.21 2.55 15.67
C PRO A 55 -1.10 3.37 15.65
N TYR A 56 -1.60 3.76 16.82
CA TYR A 56 -2.70 4.72 16.89
C TYR A 56 -2.34 6.00 16.11
N ALA A 57 -3.30 6.50 15.33
CA ALA A 57 -3.12 7.63 14.43
C ALA A 57 -2.02 7.45 13.36
N ALA A 58 -1.73 6.21 12.96
CA ALA A 58 -0.86 5.95 11.82
C ALA A 58 -1.36 6.63 10.54
N ASN A 59 -0.42 7.06 9.71
CA ASN A 59 -0.72 7.73 8.46
C ASN A 59 0.24 7.30 7.34
N LEU A 60 -0.28 7.24 6.13
CA LEU A 60 0.47 7.02 4.90
C LEU A 60 0.17 8.18 3.96
N VAL A 61 1.22 8.88 3.54
CA VAL A 61 1.12 10.08 2.70
C VAL A 61 1.88 9.87 1.41
N PHE A 62 1.24 10.18 0.29
CA PHE A 62 1.88 10.33 -1.01
C PHE A 62 1.95 11.82 -1.36
N VAL A 63 3.15 12.34 -1.54
CA VAL A 63 3.36 13.73 -1.95
C VAL A 63 3.72 13.73 -3.42
N LEU A 64 2.89 14.39 -4.25
CA LEU A 64 3.13 14.57 -5.68
C LEU A 64 3.70 15.96 -5.91
N TYR A 65 4.93 16.02 -6.39
CA TYR A 65 5.61 17.25 -6.78
C TYR A 65 5.47 17.47 -8.29
N HIS A 66 5.28 18.72 -8.68
CA HIS A 66 5.45 19.19 -10.05
C HIS A 66 6.82 19.86 -10.15
N CYS A 67 7.66 19.41 -11.08
CA CYS A 67 9.04 19.86 -11.23
C CYS A 67 9.17 20.80 -12.44
N ASP A 68 9.20 22.12 -12.19
CA ASP A 68 9.27 23.15 -13.23
C ASP A 68 10.52 23.06 -14.13
N GLN A 69 11.60 22.45 -13.63
CA GLN A 69 12.88 22.31 -14.33
C GLN A 69 13.08 20.91 -14.96
N ALA A 70 12.02 20.11 -15.06
CA ALA A 70 12.08 18.79 -15.68
C ALA A 70 12.53 18.90 -17.15
N LYS A 71 13.51 18.08 -17.55
CA LYS A 71 14.02 18.06 -18.93
C LYS A 71 13.17 17.19 -19.84
N THR A 72 12.44 16.24 -19.24
CA THR A 72 11.56 15.32 -19.94
C THR A 72 10.17 15.32 -19.31
N SER A 73 9.13 14.99 -20.09
CA SER A 73 7.75 14.87 -19.58
C SER A 73 7.60 13.78 -18.51
N LYS A 74 8.48 12.78 -18.48
CA LYS A 74 8.49 11.74 -17.44
C LYS A 74 8.95 12.27 -16.08
N GLU A 75 9.83 13.26 -16.08
CA GLU A 75 10.38 13.89 -14.87
C GLU A 75 9.47 14.99 -14.31
N GLU A 76 8.43 15.39 -15.04
CA GLU A 76 7.53 16.48 -14.66
C GLU A 76 6.84 16.23 -13.32
N TYR A 77 6.52 14.96 -13.02
CA TYR A 77 5.85 14.57 -11.79
C TYR A 77 6.67 13.55 -11.00
N GLN A 78 7.02 13.93 -9.78
CA GLN A 78 7.73 13.08 -8.84
C GLN A 78 6.89 12.80 -7.61
N VAL A 79 7.06 11.62 -7.04
CA VAL A 79 6.31 11.15 -5.87
C VAL A 79 7.27 10.76 -4.76
N GLN A 80 6.90 11.15 -3.54
CA GLN A 80 7.48 10.66 -2.29
C GLN A 80 6.40 9.98 -1.47
N MET A 81 6.82 8.99 -0.67
CA MET A 81 5.93 8.27 0.22
C MET A 81 6.45 8.36 1.65
N LEU A 82 5.56 8.66 2.59
CA LEU A 82 5.85 8.73 4.01
C LEU A 82 4.89 7.85 4.78
N LEU A 83 5.43 7.01 5.67
CA LEU A 83 4.63 6.26 6.63
C LEU A 83 5.02 6.71 8.03
N ASN A 84 4.05 7.20 8.79
CA ASN A 84 4.27 7.79 10.12
C ASN A 84 5.42 8.80 10.07
N GLU A 85 5.30 9.78 9.17
CA GLU A 85 6.23 10.89 8.96
C GLU A 85 7.66 10.48 8.54
N LYS A 86 7.88 9.20 8.20
CA LYS A 86 9.19 8.69 7.76
C LYS A 86 9.17 8.38 6.28
N LEU A 87 10.18 8.89 5.57
CA LEU A 87 10.40 8.58 4.15
C LEU A 87 10.52 7.07 3.94
N MET A 88 9.81 6.59 2.94
CA MET A 88 9.86 5.20 2.49
C MET A 88 10.69 5.06 1.22
N LEU A 89 11.38 3.93 1.09
CA LEU A 89 12.07 3.56 -0.14
C LEU A 89 11.09 2.86 -1.08
N PHE A 90 11.09 3.25 -2.36
CA PHE A 90 10.36 2.53 -3.39
C PHE A 90 11.08 1.24 -3.74
N HIS A 91 10.34 0.12 -3.81
CA HIS A 91 10.94 -1.20 -4.03
C HIS A 91 11.63 -1.36 -5.39
N HIS A 92 11.18 -0.66 -6.43
CA HIS A 92 11.74 -0.77 -7.78
C HIS A 92 13.02 0.03 -8.00
N SER A 93 13.24 1.10 -7.24
CA SER A 93 14.42 1.97 -7.39
C SER A 93 15.35 1.97 -6.18
N ASN A 94 14.88 1.52 -5.03
CA ASN A 94 15.56 1.67 -3.73
C ASN A 94 15.89 3.14 -3.39
N GLU A 95 15.10 4.07 -3.92
CA GLU A 95 15.20 5.51 -3.71
C GLU A 95 13.97 6.02 -2.94
N THR A 96 14.08 7.19 -2.31
CA THR A 96 12.96 7.84 -1.59
C THR A 96 12.03 8.65 -2.51
N ILE A 97 12.46 8.86 -3.76
CA ILE A 97 11.74 9.60 -4.79
C ILE A 97 11.58 8.69 -6.01
N SER A 98 10.43 8.76 -6.67
CA SER A 98 10.22 8.11 -7.96
C SER A 98 9.45 9.02 -8.91
N THR A 99 9.51 8.76 -10.21
CA THR A 99 8.56 9.41 -11.12
C THR A 99 7.18 8.81 -10.90
N TYR A 100 6.14 9.62 -11.08
CA TYR A 100 4.76 9.13 -10.96
C TYR A 100 4.44 8.02 -11.99
N THR A 101 5.09 8.08 -13.16
CA THR A 101 4.92 7.08 -14.22
C THR A 101 5.56 5.75 -13.82
N ASP A 102 6.76 5.76 -13.25
CA ASP A 102 7.44 4.53 -12.84
C ASP A 102 6.69 3.87 -11.68
N LEU A 103 6.19 4.66 -10.71
CA LEU A 103 5.35 4.14 -9.63
C LEU A 103 4.11 3.41 -10.17
N LYS A 104 3.39 4.03 -11.11
CA LYS A 104 2.24 3.41 -11.78
C LYS A 104 2.61 2.15 -12.54
N SER A 105 3.74 2.16 -13.24
CA SER A 105 4.21 1.02 -14.00
C SER A 105 4.58 -0.14 -13.07
N TYR A 106 5.18 0.13 -11.92
CA TYR A 106 5.58 -0.88 -10.95
C TYR A 106 4.37 -1.59 -10.34
N TYR A 107 3.32 -0.86 -9.97
CA TYR A 107 2.09 -1.42 -9.41
C TYR A 107 1.03 -1.78 -10.46
N LYS A 108 1.36 -1.77 -11.75
CA LYS A 108 0.40 -1.97 -12.85
C LYS A 108 -0.39 -3.26 -12.71
N ASP A 109 0.27 -4.37 -12.37
CA ASP A 109 -0.39 -5.67 -12.26
C ASP A 109 -1.41 -5.71 -11.14
N ILE A 110 -1.10 -5.10 -9.99
CA ILE A 110 -2.04 -4.97 -8.86
C ILE A 110 -3.22 -4.07 -9.25
N LEU A 111 -2.96 -2.97 -9.96
CA LEU A 111 -3.98 -2.02 -10.39
C LEU A 111 -4.93 -2.58 -11.46
N GLN A 112 -4.45 -3.51 -12.29
CA GLN A 112 -5.21 -4.03 -13.44
C GLN A 112 -5.82 -5.41 -13.20
N ASN A 113 -5.23 -6.24 -12.34
CA ASN A 113 -5.64 -7.62 -12.13
C ASN A 113 -6.37 -7.86 -10.79
N CYS A 114 -6.80 -6.80 -10.10
CA CYS A 114 -7.57 -6.92 -8.86
C CYS A 114 -9.07 -7.08 -9.19
N HIS A 115 -9.53 -8.33 -9.32
CA HIS A 115 -10.94 -8.67 -9.47
C HIS A 115 -11.58 -8.79 -8.08
N PHE A 116 -11.74 -7.65 -7.40
CA PHE A 116 -12.18 -7.59 -5.99
C PHE A 116 -13.46 -8.40 -5.71
N GLU A 117 -14.42 -8.36 -6.64
CA GLU A 117 -15.69 -9.06 -6.53
C GLU A 117 -15.52 -10.58 -6.51
N GLU A 118 -14.60 -11.12 -7.31
CA GLU A 118 -14.31 -12.55 -7.39
C GLU A 118 -13.54 -13.01 -6.14
N GLU A 119 -12.52 -12.25 -5.74
CA GLU A 119 -11.68 -12.55 -4.58
C GLU A 119 -12.47 -12.53 -3.25
N CYS A 120 -13.52 -11.71 -3.19
CA CYS A 120 -14.36 -11.56 -2.01
C CYS A 120 -15.69 -12.33 -2.11
N GLU A 121 -15.95 -13.06 -3.20
CA GLU A 121 -17.19 -13.81 -3.33
C GLU A 121 -17.22 -14.92 -2.28
N LEU A 122 -18.18 -14.82 -1.35
CA LEU A 122 -18.39 -15.86 -0.37
C LEU A 122 -19.08 -17.07 -1.04
N PRO A 123 -18.72 -18.30 -0.67
CA PRO A 123 -19.41 -19.49 -1.17
C PRO A 123 -20.91 -19.39 -0.91
N LYS A 124 -21.72 -19.49 -1.96
CA LYS A 124 -23.18 -19.52 -1.83
C LYS A 124 -23.58 -20.83 -1.15
N PHE A 125 -24.01 -20.74 0.10
CA PHE A 125 -24.44 -21.89 0.89
C PHE A 125 -25.84 -22.35 0.44
N ASN A 126 -25.91 -23.42 -0.34
CA ASN A 126 -27.17 -24.10 -0.71
C ASN A 126 -27.51 -25.21 0.31
N GLY A 127 -27.42 -24.90 1.61
CA GLY A 127 -27.88 -25.81 2.66
C GLY A 127 -29.25 -25.35 3.17
N THR A 128 -30.24 -26.24 3.13
CA THR A 128 -31.46 -26.10 3.93
C THR A 128 -31.05 -26.02 5.39
N VAL A 129 -31.32 -24.89 6.03
CA VAL A 129 -31.24 -24.75 7.48
C VAL A 129 -32.27 -25.72 8.06
N THR A 130 -31.84 -26.90 8.47
CA THR A 130 -32.57 -27.64 9.51
C THR A 130 -32.17 -26.97 10.82
N ASP A 131 -33.02 -26.08 11.31
CA ASP A 131 -33.03 -25.69 12.71
C ASP A 131 -33.24 -26.97 13.52
N GLU A 132 -32.16 -27.52 14.09
CA GLU A 132 -32.26 -28.49 15.16
C GLU A 132 -32.14 -27.75 16.49
N LEU A 133 -33.22 -27.91 17.26
CA LEU A 133 -33.56 -27.37 18.57
C LEU A 133 -32.51 -27.68 19.66
#